data_AF-A0AA43ENB1-F1
#
_entry.id   AF-A0AA43ENB1-F1
#
_cell.length_a   1.000
_cell.length_b   1.000
_cell.length_c   1.000
_cell.angle_alpha   90.00
_cell.angle_beta   90.00
_cell.angle_gamma   90.00
#
_symmetry.space_group_name_H-M   'P 1'
#
loop_
_entity.id
_entity.type
_entity.pdbx_description
1 polymer ?
#
loop_
_entity_poly.entity_id
_entity_poly.type
_entity_poly.pdbx_seq_one_letter_code
_entity_poly.pdbx_strand_id
1 'polypeptide(L)' 'MLLVIDNYDSFTYNLVQYLGELGEDVQVYRNDKIT' A
#
# COMPACT_ATOMS: atom_id res chain seq x y z
N MET A 1 -10.12 3.38 -4.68
CA MET A 1 -8.72 3.35 -5.19
C MET A 1 -7.84 4.18 -4.27
N LEU A 2 -7.18 3.51 -3.33
CA LEU A 2 -6.22 4.08 -2.37
C LEU A 2 -4.80 3.82 -2.87
N LEU A 3 -3.96 4.85 -2.85
CA LEU A 3 -2.53 4.73 -3.14
C LEU A 3 -1.75 4.64 -1.83
N VAL A 4 -1.03 3.55 -1.63
CA VAL A 4 -0.12 3.34 -0.50
C VAL A 4 1.31 3.47 -1.00
N ILE A 5 2.07 4.40 -0.40
CA ILE A 5 3.49 4.59 -0.70
C ILE A 5 4.32 3.79 0.29
N ASP A 6 4.98 2.74 -0.22
CA ASP A 6 5.95 1.92 0.50
C ASP A 6 7.28 2.70 0.61
N ASN A 7 7.64 3.08 1.84
CA ASN A 7 8.93 3.68 2.17
C ASN A 7 9.94 2.63 2.68
N TYR A 8 9.86 1.40 2.16
CA TYR A 8 10.63 0.24 2.61
C TYR A 8 10.34 -0.15 4.07
N ASP A 9 9.08 0.00 4.49
CA ASP A 9 8.65 -0.29 5.86
C ASP A 9 8.12 -1.72 5.98
N SER A 10 8.52 -2.43 7.05
CA SER A 10 8.12 -3.81 7.28
C SER A 10 6.62 -4.00 7.54
N PHE A 11 5.89 -2.92 7.85
CA PHE A 11 4.46 -2.95 8.17
C PHE A 11 3.55 -2.51 7.01
N THR A 12 4.09 -2.07 5.87
CA THR A 12 3.26 -1.58 4.76
C THR A 12 2.23 -2.61 4.31
N TYR A 13 2.59 -3.89 4.25
CA TYR A 13 1.67 -4.95 3.82
C TYR A 13 0.62 -5.34 4.87
N ASN A 14 0.88 -5.11 6.16
CA ASN A 14 -0.14 -5.26 7.20
C ASN A 14 -1.29 -4.28 6.97
N LEU A 15 -0.97 -3.01 6.69
CA LEU A 15 -1.97 -1.98 6.39
C LEU A 15 -2.75 -2.32 5.11
N VAL A 16 -2.03 -2.72 4.04
CA VAL A 16 -2.65 -3.11 2.76
C VAL A 16 -3.62 -4.27 2.94
N GLN A 17 -3.27 -5.26 3.77
CA GLN A 17 -4.17 -6.37 4.09
C GLN A 17 -5.45 -5.88 4.78
N TYR A 18 -5.35 -5.03 5.80
CA TYR A 18 -6.53 -4.49 6.48
C TYR A 18 -7.43 -3.68 5.54
N LEU A 19 -6.84 -2.88 4.65
CA LEU A 19 -7.60 -2.14 3.65
C LEU A 19 -8.30 -3.09 2.65
N GLY A 20 -7.63 -4.17 2.24
CA GLY A 20 -8.24 -5.20 1.39
C GLY A 20 -9.39 -5.95 2.08
N GLU A 21 -9.26 -6.25 3.38
CA GLU A 21 -10.33 -6.86 4.19
C GLU A 21 -11.56 -5.94 4.32
N LEU A 22 -11.37 -4.62 4.25
CA LEU A 22 -12.44 -3.62 4.20
C LEU A 22 -13.07 -3.45 2.80
N GLY A 23 -12.57 -4.16 1.79
CA GLY A 23 -13.06 -4.10 0.41
C GLY A 23 -12.51 -2.91 -0.40
N GLU A 24 -11.46 -2.25 0.09
CA GLU A 24 -10.84 -1.15 -0.63
C GLU A 24 -9.96 -1.66 -1.78
N ASP A 25 -10.03 -0.97 -2.91
CA ASP A 25 -9.11 -1.14 -4.03
C ASP A 25 -7.81 -0.38 -3.72
N VAL A 26 -6.70 -1.11 -3.51
CA VAL A 26 -5.41 -0.58 -3.07
C VAL A 26 -4.32 -0.80 -4.12
N GLN A 27 -3.60 0.27 -4.44
CA GLN A 27 -2.38 0.21 -5.24
C GLN A 27 -1.17 0.58 -4.38
N VAL A 28 -0.12 -0.22 -4.44
CA VAL A 28 1.10 -0.01 -3.66
C VAL A 28 2.25 0.29 -4.60
N TYR A 29 3.00 1.35 -4.31
CA TYR A 29 4.22 1.69 -5.04
C TYR A 29 5.31 2.09 -4.07
N ARG A 30 6.57 1.82 -4.42
CA ARG A 30 7.69 2.35 -3.65
C ARG A 30 7.89 3.83 -3.93
N ASN A 31 8.28 4.57 -2.90
CA ASN A 31 8.48 6.01 -2.96
C ASN A 31 9.44 6.48 -4.08
N ASP A 32 10.35 5.61 -4.50
CA ASP A 32 11.42 5.85 -5.47
C ASP A 32 11.21 5.12 -6.81
N LYS A 33 10.06 4.44 -6.99
CA LYS A 33 9.75 3.67 -8.20
C LYS A 33 8.50 4.15 -8.93
N ILE A 34 8.01 5.35 -8.61
CA ILE A 34 6.97 6.04 -9.37
C ILE A 34 7.64 7.02 -10.34
N THR A 35 7.37 6.88 -11.63
CA THR A 35 7.68 7.84 -12.70
C THR A 35 6.42 8.21 -13.45
#